data_AF-A0A7V7TWN1-F1
#
_entry.id   AF-A0A7V7TWN1-F1
#
_cell.length_a   1.000
_cell.length_b   1.000
_cell.length_c   1.000
_cell.angle_alpha   90.00
_cell.angle_beta   90.00
_cell.angle_gamma   90.00
#
_symmetry.space_group_name_H-M   'P 1'
#
loop_
_entity.id
_entity.type
_entity.pdbx_description
1 polymer ?
#
loop_
_entity_poly.entity_id
_entity_poly.type
_entity_poly.pdbx_seq_one_letter_code
_entity_poly.pdbx_strand_id
1 'polypeptide(L)'
;MLTLVKRQGLLVAIGCNLCRTSRHYDPDDLRLLFGDIDVDTVERRIRCEACDKQDYVTVRTWRPVGSDWRGLVIRRLVRVETVRRPVWRDEQA
;
A
#
# COMPACT_ATOMS: atom_id res chain seq x y z
N MET A 1 6.79 -4.90 11.79
CA MET A 1 7.74 -4.91 10.66
C MET A 1 7.22 -5.77 9.52
N LEU A 2 7.24 -5.25 8.29
CA LEU A 2 6.78 -5.95 7.09
C LEU A 2 7.55 -7.25 6.82
N THR A 3 8.85 -7.28 7.14
CA THR A 3 9.66 -8.52 7.05
C THR A 3 9.08 -9.65 7.92
N LEU A 4 8.54 -9.33 9.10
CA LEU A 4 7.91 -10.33 9.99
C LEU A 4 6.58 -10.83 9.44
N VAL A 5 5.76 -9.91 8.89
CA VAL A 5 4.48 -10.25 8.24
C VAL A 5 4.73 -11.26 7.12
N LYS A 6 5.76 -11.02 6.29
CA LYS A 6 6.17 -11.93 5.22
C LYS A 6 6.55 -13.32 5.74
N ARG A 7 7.43 -13.38 6.74
CA ARG A 7 7.90 -14.66 7.31
C ARG A 7 6.76 -15.50 7.88
N GLN A 8 5.70 -14.87 8.36
CA GLN A 8 4.51 -15.54 8.87
C GLN A 8 3.55 -16.02 7.75
N GLY A 9 3.86 -15.76 6.49
CA GLY A 9 2.99 -16.07 5.35
C GLY A 9 1.74 -15.21 5.30
N LEU A 10 1.78 -14.02 5.92
CA LEU A 10 0.68 -13.06 5.92
C LEU A 10 0.81 -12.09 4.74
N LEU A 11 -0.34 -11.57 4.31
CA LEU A 11 -0.44 -10.46 3.37
C LEU A 11 -0.82 -9.18 4.11
N VAL A 12 -0.68 -8.05 3.43
CA VAL A 12 -1.20 -6.76 3.88
C VAL A 12 -2.47 -6.45 3.11
N ALA A 13 -3.59 -6.37 3.80
CA ALA A 13 -4.87 -5.96 3.23
C ALA A 13 -5.09 -4.47 3.51
N ILE A 14 -5.37 -3.71 2.44
CA ILE A 14 -5.60 -2.28 2.50
C ILE A 14 -7.02 -2.02 2.01
N GLY A 15 -7.84 -1.46 2.89
CA GLY A 15 -9.23 -1.09 2.62
C GLY A 15 -9.40 0.42 2.60
N CYS A 16 -10.36 0.91 1.83
CA CYS A 16 -10.81 2.30 1.92
C CYS A 16 -12.28 2.35 2.30
N ASN A 17 -12.60 2.96 3.43
CA ASN A 17 -13.97 3.10 3.94
C ASN A 17 -14.82 4.07 3.12
N LEU A 18 -14.20 4.94 2.32
CA LEU A 18 -14.89 5.90 1.44
C LEU A 18 -15.33 5.25 0.13
N CYS A 19 -14.40 4.71 -0.65
CA CYS A 19 -14.70 4.13 -1.97
C CYS A 19 -14.96 2.61 -1.94
N ARG A 20 -14.89 1.99 -0.75
CA ARG A 20 -15.09 0.54 -0.51
C ARG A 20 -14.18 -0.39 -1.31
N THR A 21 -13.04 0.12 -1.81
CA THR A 21 -12.03 -0.72 -2.45
C THR A 21 -11.23 -1.48 -1.39
N SER A 22 -10.91 -2.73 -1.68
CA SER A 22 -9.99 -3.54 -0.85
C SER A 22 -8.98 -4.24 -1.76
N ARG A 23 -7.71 -4.21 -1.36
CA ARG A 23 -6.59 -4.78 -2.12
C ARG A 23 -5.64 -5.50 -1.18
N HIS A 24 -5.06 -6.60 -1.66
CA HIS A 24 -4.06 -7.38 -0.94
C HIS A 24 -2.69 -7.15 -1.57
N TYR A 25 -1.68 -6.95 -0.75
CA TYR A 25 -0.30 -6.71 -1.18
C TYR A 25 0.62 -7.72 -0.53
N ASP A 26 1.68 -8.07 -1.24
CA ASP A 26 2.80 -8.77 -0.65
C ASP A 26 3.59 -7.81 0.26
N PRO A 27 3.97 -8.20 1.49
CA PRO A 27 4.72 -7.33 2.37
C PRO A 27 6.07 -6.88 1.80
N ASP A 28 6.72 -7.69 0.95
CA ASP A 28 8.00 -7.31 0.33
C ASP A 28 7.83 -6.15 -0.65
N ASP A 29 6.70 -6.09 -1.37
CA ASP A 29 6.40 -5.02 -2.31
C ASP A 29 6.20 -3.69 -1.55
N LEU A 30 5.50 -3.72 -0.42
CA LEU A 30 5.35 -2.54 0.44
C LEU A 30 6.66 -2.14 1.10
N ARG A 31 7.53 -3.12 1.42
CA ARG A 31 8.86 -2.86 1.99
C ARG A 31 9.77 -2.12 1.02
N LEU A 32 9.67 -2.41 -0.29
CA LEU A 32 10.39 -1.67 -1.33
C LEU A 32 9.94 -0.21 -1.43
N LEU A 33 8.68 0.09 -1.12
CA LEU A 33 8.12 1.45 -1.17
C LEU A 33 8.40 2.26 0.10
N PHE A 34 8.20 1.65 1.27
CA PHE A 34 8.18 2.36 2.55
C PHE A 34 9.36 2.05 3.47
N GLY A 35 10.19 1.08 3.11
CA GLY A 35 11.17 0.47 4.01
C GLY A 35 10.55 -0.62 4.90
N ASP A 36 11.35 -1.23 5.76
CA ASP A 36 10.85 -2.22 6.73
C ASP A 36 10.25 -1.51 7.94
N ILE A 37 8.96 -1.15 7.82
CA ILE A 37 8.18 -0.49 8.86
C ILE A 37 7.09 -1.40 9.40
N ASP A 38 6.43 -1.03 10.49
CA ASP A 38 5.21 -1.70 10.95
C ASP A 38 3.98 -1.33 10.10
N VAL A 39 2.92 -2.13 10.26
CA VAL A 39 1.71 -2.04 9.44
C VAL A 39 0.92 -0.77 9.75
N ASP A 40 0.90 -0.33 11.01
CA ASP A 40 0.22 0.90 11.43
C ASP A 40 0.92 2.13 10.83
N THR A 41 2.25 2.08 10.69
CA THR A 41 3.02 3.11 9.99
C THR A 41 2.76 3.11 8.49
N VAL A 42 2.45 1.95 7.87
CA VAL A 42 2.01 1.90 6.46
C VAL A 42 0.68 2.65 6.29
N GLU A 43 -0.27 2.46 7.21
CA GLU A 43 -1.57 3.17 7.18
C GLU A 43 -1.40 4.69 7.16
N ARG A 44 -0.42 5.20 7.93
CA ARG A 44 -0.10 6.64 7.99
C ARG A 44 0.69 7.17 6.80
N ARG A 45 1.09 6.34 5.83
CA ARG A 45 1.89 6.76 4.68
C ARG A 45 1.21 6.47 3.34
N ILE A 46 0.30 5.51 3.31
CA ILE A 46 -0.37 5.09 2.08
C ILE A 46 -1.65 5.90 1.83
N ARG A 47 -1.96 6.09 0.55
CA ARG A 47 -3.21 6.71 0.08
C ARG A 47 -4.02 5.69 -0.71
N CYS A 48 -5.34 5.84 -0.71
CA CYS A 48 -6.18 5.00 -1.53
C CYS A 48 -5.86 5.20 -3.01
N GLU A 49 -5.50 4.15 -3.73
CA GLU A 49 -5.19 4.25 -5.17
C GLU A 49 -6.38 4.69 -6.05
N ALA A 50 -7.62 4.57 -5.56
CA ALA A 50 -8.82 4.93 -6.33
C ALA A 50 -9.26 6.38 -6.11
N CYS A 51 -9.19 6.88 -4.87
CA CYS A 51 -9.69 8.23 -4.52
C CYS A 51 -8.63 9.17 -3.93
N ASP A 52 -7.38 8.71 -3.81
CA ASP A 52 -6.21 9.43 -3.28
C ASP A 52 -6.38 10.00 -1.85
N LYS A 53 -7.39 9.52 -1.11
CA LYS A 53 -7.61 9.90 0.30
C LYS A 53 -6.83 8.99 1.24
N GLN A 54 -6.35 9.58 2.33
CA GLN A 54 -5.63 8.90 3.40
C GLN A 54 -6.53 8.60 4.59
N ASP A 55 -7.36 9.56 5.02
CA ASP A 55 -8.13 9.49 6.28
C ASP A 55 -9.15 8.35 6.36
N TYR A 56 -9.46 7.72 5.22
CA TYR A 56 -10.41 6.62 5.12
C TYR A 56 -9.73 5.28 4.86
N VAL A 57 -8.40 5.23 4.84
CA VAL A 57 -7.64 4.01 4.59
C VAL A 57 -7.45 3.26 5.90
N THR A 58 -7.67 1.94 5.85
CA THR A 58 -7.36 1.02 6.95
C THR A 58 -6.40 -0.05 6.43
N VAL A 59 -5.41 -0.40 7.23
CA VAL A 59 -4.41 -1.41 6.89
C VAL A 59 -4.44 -2.50 7.96
N ARG A 60 -4.45 -3.76 7.52
CA ARG A 60 -4.37 -4.90 8.43
C ARG A 60 -3.52 -6.01 7.85
N THR A 61 -2.96 -6.84 8.72
CA THR A 61 -2.43 -8.13 8.29
C THR A 61 -3.58 -9.09 8.04
N TRP A 62 -3.42 -9.94 7.03
CA TRP A 62 -4.44 -10.91 6.67
C TRP A 62 -3.80 -12.25 6.29
N ARG A 63 -4.36 -13.33 6.84
CA ARG A 63 -3.97 -14.70 6.51
C ARG A 63 -5.04 -15.30 5.61
N PRO A 64 -4.75 -15.59 4.33
CA PRO A 64 -5.67 -16.32 3.49
C PRO A 64 -5.86 -17.74 4.02
N VAL A 65 -7.11 -18.22 4.11
CA VAL A 65 -7.41 -19.59 4.54
C VAL A 65 -8.26 -20.33 3.51
N GLY A 66 -7.94 -21.59 3.23
CA GLY A 66 -8.78 -22.51 2.45
C GLY A 66 -9.37 -21.92 1.16
N SER A 67 -10.66 -21.57 1.21
CA SER A 67 -11.43 -20.99 0.10
C SER A 67 -10.95 -19.62 -0.36
N ASP A 68 -10.32 -18.83 0.51
CA ASP A 68 -9.88 -17.47 0.20
C ASP A 68 -8.87 -17.44 -0.95
N TRP A 69 -8.07 -18.50 -1.09
CA TRP A 69 -7.11 -18.64 -2.18
C TRP A 69 -7.79 -18.66 -3.55
N ARG A 70 -9.05 -19.12 -3.63
CA ARG A 70 -9.81 -19.13 -4.89
C ARG A 70 -10.35 -17.73 -5.14
N GLY A 71 -9.72 -17.02 -6.07
CA GLY A 71 -10.09 -15.65 -6.44
C GLY A 71 -9.31 -14.57 -5.68
N LEU A 72 -8.33 -14.95 -4.85
CA LEU A 72 -7.41 -13.99 -4.25
C LEU A 72 -6.58 -13.28 -5.33
N VAL A 73 -6.73 -11.96 -5.40
CA VAL A 73 -5.88 -11.09 -6.21
C VAL A 73 -4.87 -10.39 -5.32
N ILE A 74 -3.59 -10.73 -5.51
CA ILE A 74 -2.46 -10.06 -4.87
C ILE A 74 -1.90 -9.03 -5.84
N ARG A 75 -1.87 -7.77 -5.43
CA ARG A 75 -1.25 -6.69 -6.19
C ARG A 75 0.26 -6.72 -6.00
N ARG A 76 0.98 -6.72 -7.12
CA ARG A 76 2.44 -6.78 -7.16
C ARG A 76 3.04 -5.46 -7.62
N LEU A 77 4.13 -5.05 -6.98
CA LEU A 77 4.90 -3.89 -7.41
C LEU A 77 5.72 -4.26 -8.65
N VAL A 78 5.47 -3.59 -9.77
CA VAL A 78 6.20 -3.84 -11.03
C VAL A 78 7.40 -2.90 -11.16
N ARG A 79 7.20 -1.61 -10.89
CA ARG A 79 8.24 -0.58 -10.86
C ARG A 79 7.75 0.63 -10.07
N VAL A 80 8.68 1.47 -9.64
CA VAL A 80 8.40 2.79 -9.05
C VAL A 80 8.81 3.86 -10.05
N GLU A 81 7.88 4.73 -10.40
CA GLU A 81 8.14 5.88 -11.28
C GLU A 81 8.22 7.16 -10.45
N THR A 82 9.35 7.86 -10.54
CA THR A 82 9.54 9.16 -9.88
C THR A 82 9.23 10.28 -10.87
N VAL A 83 8.13 11.01 -10.65
CA VAL A 83 7.78 12.17 -11.47
C VAL A 83 8.45 13.42 -10.92
N ARG A 84 9.42 13.98 -11.67
CA ARG A 84 10.00 15.30 -11.36
C ARG A 84 9.11 16.39 -11.97
N ARG A 85 8.44 17.18 -11.12
CA ARG A 85 7.60 18.30 -11.56
C ARG A 85 8.29 19.64 -11.23
N PRO A 86 8.78 20.39 -12.23
CA PRO A 86 9.35 21.70 -11.98
C PRO A 86 8.25 22.69 -11.58
N VAL A 87 8.56 23.56 -10.64
CA VAL A 87 7.72 24.69 -10.21
C VAL A 87 8.50 25.95 -10.48
N TRP A 88 7.96 26.79 -11.35
CA TRP A 88 8.62 28.02 -11.79
C TRP A 88 8.05 29.22 -11.04
N ARG A 89 8.90 30.21 -10.82
CA ARG A 89 8.51 31.56 -10.41
C ARG A 89 9.00 32.51 -11.50
N ASP A 90 8.12 33.39 -11.94
CA ASP A 90 8.47 34.47 -12.86
C ASP A 90 9.05 35.65 -12.05
N GLU A 91 10.16 36.21 -12.51
CA GLU A 91 10.80 37.41 -11.93
C GLU A 91 11.06 38.44 -13.06
N GLN A 92 10.99 39.74 -12.74
CA GLN A 92 11.31 40.83 -13.67
C GLN A 92 12.82 41.10 -13.68
N ALA A 93 13.38 41.30 -14.87
CA ALA A 93 14.80 41.54 -15.13
C ALA A 93 15.24 42.98 -14.82
#